data_AF-A0A2E8N9U1-F1
#
_entry.id   AF-A0A2E8N9U1-F1
#
_cell.length_a   1.000
_cell.length_b   1.000
_cell.length_c   1.000
_cell.angle_alpha   90.00
_cell.angle_beta   90.00
_cell.angle_gamma   90.00
#
_symmetry.space_group_name_H-M   'P 1'
#
loop_
_entity.id
_entity.type
_entity.pdbx_description
1 polymer ?
#
loop_
_entity_poly.entity_id
_entity_poly.type
_entity_poly.pdbx_seq_one_letter_code
_entity_poly.pdbx_strand_id
1 'polypeptide(L)'
;MNIPRTHLRRTILPALLLLILGSAACGSSGTDAAPEPTAPPTTSTLVVSTTTVTLDEARSGFVADVAAATPILDGLTDDDLGCVADRLLADLEPAEVVALTRNGPRPDQAALAVGALRDCDLVVRLVGLGMAQAIAEDPDAPPMDVDCLLDGVTDEDLVPVMEARFASGSLGLDDPEADDLLADTPMMANAMRCMTDAMLGVDVDAPAVCAGLAERLGDMMVTLLAMESEPGEDPDPFDLVAVFRVTDEVFAWLADEVPAELRADAALVRDTTRRIGELMTEAFREAEAAGAEEDRMIAFLGVMARIEAELSENVAEVDAASARLRDWTVSTCGEQSSMLFDLLAGAGASA
;
A
#
# COMPACT_ATOMS: atom_id res chain seq x y z
N MET A 1 13.97 -13.57 -6.79
CA MET A 1 14.01 -13.97 -5.36
C MET A 1 12.57 -14.07 -4.89
N ASN A 2 12.07 -15.27 -4.56
CA ASN A 2 10.73 -15.42 -3.99
C ASN A 2 10.71 -14.80 -2.60
N ILE A 3 10.11 -13.62 -2.47
CA ILE A 3 9.71 -13.07 -1.18
C ILE A 3 8.27 -13.54 -0.98
N PRO A 4 8.01 -14.57 -0.18
CA PRO A 4 6.64 -15.05 0.03
C PRO A 4 5.80 -13.93 0.64
N ARG A 5 4.49 -13.86 0.36
CA ARG A 5 3.51 -13.01 1.06
C ARG A 5 3.67 -13.02 2.58
N THR A 6 4.10 -14.14 3.19
CA THR A 6 4.43 -14.20 4.63
C THR A 6 5.69 -13.44 5.02
N HIS A 7 6.65 -13.19 4.12
CA HIS A 7 7.75 -12.25 4.32
C HIS A 7 7.38 -10.84 3.86
N LEU A 8 6.65 -10.61 2.76
CA LEU A 8 6.21 -9.25 2.38
C LEU A 8 5.25 -8.66 3.44
N ARG A 9 4.30 -9.47 3.93
CA ARG A 9 3.34 -9.17 5.01
C ARG A 9 3.97 -9.22 6.43
N ARG A 10 5.13 -9.89 6.63
CA ARG A 10 5.91 -9.86 7.91
C ARG A 10 7.19 -9.02 7.91
N THR A 11 7.60 -8.43 6.80
CA THR A 11 8.81 -7.58 6.75
C THR A 11 8.61 -6.26 6.01
N ILE A 12 7.71 -6.17 5.02
CA ILE A 12 7.41 -4.89 4.35
C ILE A 12 6.21 -4.20 5.01
N LEU A 13 5.13 -4.92 5.31
CA LEU A 13 4.02 -4.36 6.10
C LEU A 13 4.52 -3.90 7.48
N PRO A 14 5.16 -4.72 8.33
CA PRO A 14 5.67 -4.23 9.61
C PRO A 14 6.83 -3.24 9.45
N ALA A 15 7.51 -3.11 8.30
CA ALA A 15 8.42 -1.99 8.07
C ALA A 15 7.64 -0.69 7.78
N LEU A 16 6.68 -0.71 6.85
CA LEU A 16 5.70 0.38 6.60
C LEU A 16 4.83 0.72 7.82
N LEU A 17 4.70 -0.20 8.77
CA LEU A 17 3.92 -0.05 10.00
C LEU A 17 4.79 0.24 11.25
N LEU A 18 6.06 -0.18 11.30
CA LEU A 18 7.05 0.30 12.29
C LEU A 18 7.30 1.80 12.11
N LEU A 19 7.22 2.23 10.85
CA LEU A 19 7.31 3.59 10.36
C LEU A 19 6.36 4.56 11.11
N ILE A 20 5.16 4.15 11.54
CA ILE A 20 4.14 5.05 12.13
C ILE A 20 4.35 5.29 13.65
N LEU A 21 5.35 4.67 14.28
CA LEU A 21 5.50 4.67 15.73
C LEU A 21 6.51 5.72 16.24
N GLY A 22 6.10 6.98 16.18
CA GLY A 22 6.75 8.13 16.81
C GLY A 22 6.00 8.70 18.01
N SER A 23 5.90 7.92 19.10
CA SER A 23 5.68 8.38 20.49
C SER A 23 4.50 9.30 20.85
N ALA A 24 3.42 8.71 21.38
CA ALA A 24 2.70 9.23 22.55
C ALA A 24 2.09 8.09 23.37
N ALA A 25 2.95 7.24 23.94
CA ALA A 25 2.54 6.39 25.05
C ALA A 25 2.31 7.28 26.29
N CYS A 26 1.09 7.82 26.45
CA CYS A 26 0.60 8.33 27.73
C CYS A 26 -0.47 7.40 28.30
N GLY A 27 -0.17 6.10 28.35
CA GLY A 27 -0.83 5.18 29.26
C GLY A 27 -0.05 5.14 30.58
N SER A 28 -0.46 5.93 31.58
CA SER A 28 0.04 5.75 32.94
C SER A 28 -0.37 4.35 33.41
N SER A 29 0.61 3.44 33.45
CA SER A 29 0.48 2.14 34.07
C SER A 29 0.42 2.37 35.59
N GLY A 30 -0.76 2.17 36.17
CA GLY A 30 -0.97 2.22 37.60
C GLY A 30 -0.10 1.18 38.28
N THR A 31 0.94 1.63 38.99
CA THR A 31 1.74 0.79 39.86
C THR A 31 0.93 0.44 41.11
N ASP A 32 0.62 -0.84 41.26
CA ASP A 32 0.18 -1.45 42.52
C ASP A 32 1.17 -1.13 43.65
N ALA A 33 0.71 -0.38 44.65
CA ALA A 33 1.36 -0.28 45.94
C ALA A 33 0.32 -0.58 47.04
N ALA A 34 0.59 -1.66 47.78
CA ALA A 34 -0.19 -2.14 48.93
C ALA A 34 -0.16 -1.14 50.13
N PRO A 35 -1.06 -1.29 51.12
CA PRO A 35 -1.53 -0.20 51.98
C PRO A 35 -0.84 -0.15 53.36
N GLU A 36 -0.72 1.05 53.96
CA GLU A 36 -0.74 1.34 55.42
C GLU A 36 -0.43 2.85 55.69
N PRO A 37 -0.75 3.44 56.86
CA PRO A 37 -1.97 3.39 57.66
C PRO A 37 -2.59 4.80 57.90
N THR A 38 -3.83 4.78 58.38
CA THR A 38 -4.79 5.85 58.68
C THR A 38 -4.24 7.07 59.45
N ALA A 39 -4.43 8.27 58.87
CA ALA A 39 -4.41 9.56 59.59
C ALA A 39 -5.82 10.19 59.56
N PRO A 40 -6.25 10.90 60.63
CA PRO A 40 -7.63 11.35 60.81
C PRO A 40 -8.05 12.44 59.79
N PRO A 41 -9.35 12.55 59.47
CA PRO A 41 -9.81 13.45 58.42
C PRO A 41 -9.67 14.91 58.87
N THR A 42 -8.81 15.65 58.18
CA THR A 42 -8.88 17.11 58.19
C THR A 42 -9.93 17.50 57.17
N THR A 43 -11.11 17.96 57.61
CA THR A 43 -12.11 18.59 56.75
C THR A 43 -11.53 19.86 56.14
N SER A 44 -10.80 19.71 55.05
CA SER A 44 -10.59 20.79 54.08
C SER A 44 -11.80 20.77 53.15
N THR A 45 -12.67 21.76 53.29
CA THR A 45 -13.60 22.13 52.23
C THR A 45 -12.77 22.46 50.99
N LEU A 46 -12.65 21.49 50.07
CA LEU A 46 -12.22 21.77 48.71
C LEU A 46 -13.25 22.73 48.12
N VAL A 47 -12.84 24.00 48.00
CA VAL A 47 -13.46 24.91 47.06
C VAL A 47 -13.08 24.37 45.69
N VAL A 48 -13.95 23.52 45.12
CA VAL A 48 -13.89 23.17 43.71
C VAL A 48 -14.18 24.46 42.96
N SER A 49 -13.12 25.17 42.57
CA SER A 49 -13.22 26.21 41.56
C SER A 49 -13.52 25.48 40.27
N THR A 50 -14.80 25.35 39.92
CA THR A 50 -15.21 25.01 38.56
C THR A 50 -14.80 26.19 37.69
N THR A 51 -13.57 26.19 37.19
CA THR A 51 -13.15 27.08 36.11
C THR A 51 -14.02 26.69 34.92
N THR A 52 -15.12 27.42 34.72
CA THR A 52 -15.95 27.30 33.53
C THR A 52 -15.11 27.77 32.35
N VAL A 53 -14.59 26.82 31.59
CA VAL A 53 -13.88 27.09 30.33
C VAL A 53 -14.90 27.65 29.34
N THR A 54 -14.63 28.83 28.79
CA THR A 54 -15.48 29.44 27.78
C THR A 54 -15.23 28.83 26.40
N LEU A 55 -16.16 29.01 25.45
CA LEU A 55 -16.04 28.48 24.10
C LEU A 55 -14.79 29.01 23.38
N ASP A 56 -14.52 30.32 23.50
CA ASP A 56 -13.33 30.95 22.92
C ASP A 56 -12.03 30.44 23.55
N GLU A 57 -12.02 30.19 24.86
CA GLU A 57 -10.87 29.59 25.56
C GLU A 57 -10.62 28.13 25.15
N ALA A 58 -11.67 27.33 24.96
CA ALA A 58 -11.52 25.96 24.47
C ALA A 58 -11.05 25.92 23.01
N ARG A 59 -11.57 26.79 22.14
CA ARG A 59 -11.14 26.90 20.74
C ARG A 59 -9.69 27.33 20.61
N SER A 60 -9.30 28.42 21.28
CA SER A 60 -7.92 28.92 21.26
C SER A 60 -6.95 27.96 21.94
N GLY A 61 -7.38 27.32 23.03
CA GLY A 61 -6.64 26.26 23.71
C GLY A 61 -6.41 25.06 22.80
N PHE A 62 -7.42 24.60 22.06
CA PHE A 62 -7.28 23.52 21.08
C PHE A 62 -6.22 23.86 20.02
N VAL A 63 -6.33 25.02 19.35
CA VAL A 63 -5.37 25.40 18.30
C VAL A 63 -3.94 25.47 18.84
N ALA A 64 -3.74 26.04 20.03
CA ALA A 64 -2.41 26.20 20.62
C ALA A 64 -1.84 24.90 21.23
N ASP A 65 -2.66 24.13 21.94
CA ASP A 65 -2.20 22.94 22.67
C ASP A 65 -2.05 21.73 21.75
N VAL A 66 -2.87 21.60 20.69
CA VAL A 66 -2.80 20.50 19.72
C VAL A 66 -1.51 20.57 18.90
N ALA A 67 -1.16 21.75 18.38
CA ALA A 67 0.09 21.96 17.65
C ALA A 67 1.32 21.63 18.51
N ALA A 68 1.27 21.91 19.81
CA ALA A 68 2.35 21.62 20.74
C ALA A 68 2.43 20.15 21.18
N ALA A 69 1.30 19.43 21.17
CA ALA A 69 1.18 18.07 21.70
C ALA A 69 1.49 16.98 20.66
N THR A 70 1.31 17.26 19.37
CA THR A 70 1.44 16.23 18.32
C THR A 70 2.19 16.77 17.10
N PRO A 71 3.45 16.33 16.85
CA PRO A 71 4.26 16.79 15.72
C PRO A 71 3.58 16.61 14.35
N ILE A 72 2.77 15.56 14.18
CA ILE A 72 2.00 15.28 12.95
C ILE A 72 1.05 16.46 12.60
N LEU A 73 0.56 17.17 13.61
CA LEU A 73 -0.40 18.27 13.48
C LEU A 73 0.27 19.63 13.29
N ASP A 74 1.60 19.73 13.43
CA ASP A 74 2.39 20.94 13.16
C ASP A 74 2.38 21.32 11.67
N GLY A 75 2.04 20.35 10.81
CA GLY A 75 1.80 20.58 9.38
C GLY A 75 0.44 21.20 9.03
N LEU A 76 -0.45 21.38 10.01
CA LEU A 76 -1.77 22.02 9.81
C LEU A 76 -1.74 23.51 10.14
N THR A 77 -2.60 24.27 9.47
CA THR A 77 -2.73 25.71 9.76
C THR A 77 -3.63 25.98 10.97
N ASP A 78 -3.50 27.16 11.58
CA ASP A 78 -4.42 27.61 12.64
C ASP A 78 -5.89 27.61 12.19
N ASP A 79 -6.14 27.84 10.89
CA ASP A 79 -7.48 27.80 10.30
C ASP A 79 -8.00 26.36 10.21
N ASP A 80 -7.15 25.39 9.84
CA ASP A 80 -7.49 23.97 9.81
C ASP A 80 -7.87 23.48 11.22
N LEU A 81 -7.00 23.75 12.21
CA LEU A 81 -7.26 23.39 13.61
C LEU A 81 -8.47 24.14 14.18
N GLY A 82 -8.67 25.38 13.76
CA GLY A 82 -9.84 26.19 14.11
C GLY A 82 -11.14 25.57 13.59
N CYS A 83 -11.16 25.10 12.35
CA CYS A 83 -12.30 24.40 11.77
C CYS A 83 -12.68 23.15 12.58
N VAL A 84 -11.69 22.33 12.91
CA VAL A 84 -11.90 21.10 13.71
C VAL A 84 -12.45 21.45 15.10
N ALA A 85 -11.86 22.45 15.76
CA ALA A 85 -12.35 22.92 17.06
C ALA A 85 -13.81 23.40 16.97
N ASP A 86 -14.16 24.17 15.94
CA ASP A 86 -15.51 24.68 15.72
C ASP A 86 -16.52 23.55 15.46
N ARG A 87 -16.12 22.47 14.77
CA ARG A 87 -16.95 21.28 14.56
C ARG A 87 -17.11 20.46 15.84
N LEU A 88 -16.03 20.22 16.58
CA LEU A 88 -16.09 19.51 17.86
C LEU A 88 -16.97 20.25 18.88
N LEU A 89 -16.86 21.59 18.95
CA LEU A 89 -17.66 22.43 19.86
C LEU A 89 -19.15 22.53 19.46
N ALA A 90 -19.53 22.06 18.27
CA ALA A 90 -20.94 21.96 17.89
C ALA A 90 -21.65 20.83 18.66
N ASP A 91 -20.92 19.78 19.01
CA ASP A 91 -21.47 18.55 19.60
C ASP A 91 -20.92 18.22 21.01
N LEU A 92 -19.79 18.82 21.41
CA LEU A 92 -19.12 18.60 22.69
C LEU A 92 -19.08 19.86 23.57
N GLU A 93 -19.06 19.67 24.89
CA GLU A 93 -18.84 20.79 25.80
C GLU A 93 -17.38 21.30 25.72
N PRO A 94 -17.12 22.60 26.00
CA PRO A 94 -15.76 23.16 25.99
C PRO A 94 -14.74 22.38 26.84
N ALA A 95 -15.18 21.85 27.98
CA ALA A 95 -14.34 21.03 28.85
C ALA A 95 -13.98 19.66 28.23
N GLU A 96 -14.88 19.09 27.42
CA GLU A 96 -14.65 17.83 26.72
C GLU A 96 -13.68 18.00 25.55
N VAL A 97 -13.73 19.13 24.83
CA VAL A 97 -12.77 19.45 23.76
C VAL A 97 -11.36 19.65 24.33
N VAL A 98 -11.23 20.30 25.49
CA VAL A 98 -9.95 20.42 26.20
C VAL A 98 -9.45 19.04 26.67
N ALA A 99 -10.35 18.18 27.15
CA ALA A 99 -9.98 16.83 27.57
C ALA A 99 -9.53 15.95 26.39
N LEU A 100 -10.20 16.08 25.23
CA LEU A 100 -9.85 15.40 23.98
C LEU A 100 -8.47 15.84 23.49
N THR A 101 -8.18 17.13 23.53
CA THR A 101 -6.86 17.69 23.17
C THR A 101 -5.73 17.08 23.99
N ARG A 102 -5.96 16.88 25.29
CA ARG A 102 -4.91 16.43 26.22
C ARG A 102 -4.74 14.92 26.27
N ASN A 103 -5.82 14.16 26.07
CA ASN A 103 -5.83 12.72 26.32
C ASN A 103 -6.14 11.90 25.05
N GLY A 104 -6.40 12.55 23.92
CA GLY A 104 -6.95 11.92 22.72
C GLY A 104 -8.47 11.68 22.81
N PRO A 105 -9.10 11.33 21.68
CA PRO A 105 -10.52 10.95 21.66
C PRO A 105 -10.75 9.64 22.43
N ARG A 106 -11.85 9.56 23.18
CA ARG A 106 -12.33 8.29 23.75
C ARG A 106 -12.92 7.41 22.64
N PRO A 107 -13.07 6.08 22.86
CA PRO A 107 -13.62 5.19 21.85
C PRO A 107 -15.03 5.58 21.37
N ASP A 108 -15.88 6.06 22.27
CA ASP A 108 -17.22 6.57 21.95
C ASP A 108 -17.22 7.91 21.20
N GLN A 109 -16.08 8.60 21.16
CA GLN A 109 -15.88 9.88 20.48
C GLN A 109 -15.13 9.75 19.14
N ALA A 110 -14.71 8.53 18.76
CA ALA A 110 -13.91 8.30 17.54
C ALA A 110 -14.61 8.79 16.27
N ALA A 111 -15.85 8.37 16.04
CA ALA A 111 -16.64 8.77 14.86
C ALA A 111 -16.91 10.28 14.81
N LEU A 112 -17.10 10.92 15.98
CA LEU A 112 -17.30 12.36 16.07
C LEU A 112 -16.01 13.13 15.75
N ALA A 113 -14.87 12.65 16.26
CA ALA A 113 -13.56 13.25 15.96
C ALA A 113 -13.19 13.10 14.48
N VAL A 114 -13.38 11.91 13.90
CA VAL A 114 -13.13 11.66 12.47
C VAL A 114 -14.11 12.44 11.60
N GLY A 115 -15.38 12.54 12.00
CA GLY A 115 -16.39 13.37 11.33
C GLY A 115 -15.99 14.85 11.28
N ALA A 116 -15.46 15.40 12.37
CA ALA A 116 -14.95 16.77 12.39
C ALA A 116 -13.75 16.98 11.43
N LEU A 117 -12.86 15.99 11.32
CA LEU A 117 -11.73 16.02 10.37
C LEU A 117 -12.22 15.94 8.92
N ARG A 118 -13.21 15.09 8.66
CA ARG A 118 -13.84 14.93 7.34
C ARG A 118 -14.52 16.22 6.90
N ASP A 119 -15.29 16.84 7.78
CA ASP A 119 -16.00 18.10 7.55
C ASP A 119 -15.08 19.29 7.25
N CYS A 120 -13.81 19.19 7.62
CA CYS A 120 -12.76 20.19 7.39
C CYS A 120 -11.80 19.77 6.27
N ASP A 121 -12.09 18.70 5.51
CA ASP A 121 -11.25 18.17 4.42
C ASP A 121 -9.81 17.79 4.86
N LEU A 122 -9.64 17.33 6.11
CA LEU A 122 -8.32 17.05 6.70
C LEU A 122 -7.93 15.57 6.73
N VAL A 123 -8.85 14.64 6.45
CA VAL A 123 -8.62 13.19 6.57
C VAL A 123 -7.39 12.73 5.77
N VAL A 124 -7.40 12.92 4.45
CA VAL A 124 -6.30 12.49 3.57
C VAL A 124 -5.00 13.24 3.90
N ARG A 125 -5.09 14.54 4.18
CA ARG A 125 -3.93 15.38 4.53
C ARG A 125 -3.24 14.91 5.80
N LEU A 126 -4.01 14.59 6.84
CA LEU A 126 -3.49 14.10 8.11
C LEU A 126 -2.80 12.76 7.97
N VAL A 127 -3.40 11.84 7.21
CA VAL A 127 -2.77 10.55 6.91
C VAL A 127 -1.46 10.77 6.15
N GLY A 128 -1.43 11.64 5.14
CA GLY A 128 -0.20 11.98 4.40
C GLY A 128 0.90 12.58 5.28
N LEU A 129 0.57 13.53 6.16
CA LEU A 129 1.53 14.08 7.11
C LEU A 129 2.08 13.01 8.06
N GLY A 130 1.21 12.13 8.57
CA GLY A 130 1.60 11.00 9.40
C GLY A 130 2.56 10.04 8.68
N MET A 131 2.27 9.73 7.41
CA MET A 131 3.13 8.89 6.57
C MET A 131 4.48 9.55 6.24
N ALA A 132 4.49 10.85 5.96
CA ALA A 132 5.72 11.59 5.67
C ALA A 132 6.63 11.63 6.90
N GLN A 133 6.07 11.91 8.08
CA GLN A 133 6.81 11.90 9.33
C GLN A 133 7.34 10.50 9.63
N ALA A 134 6.49 9.49 9.48
CA ALA A 134 6.87 8.10 9.62
C ALA A 134 8.11 7.77 8.77
N ILE A 135 8.03 8.01 7.46
CA ILE A 135 9.12 7.77 6.50
C ILE A 135 10.40 8.52 6.87
N ALA A 136 10.29 9.75 7.37
CA ALA A 136 11.43 10.53 7.80
C ALA A 136 12.10 10.00 9.09
N GLU A 137 11.36 9.31 9.95
CA GLU A 137 11.84 8.77 11.22
C GLU A 137 12.51 7.38 11.09
N ASP A 138 12.22 6.62 10.04
CA ASP A 138 12.83 5.32 9.77
C ASP A 138 13.94 5.39 8.69
N PRO A 139 15.22 5.19 9.05
CA PRO A 139 16.31 5.20 8.08
C PRO A 139 16.33 4.00 7.12
N ASP A 140 15.60 2.91 7.43
CA ASP A 140 15.50 1.72 6.59
C ASP A 140 14.25 1.75 5.67
N ALA A 141 13.47 2.83 5.74
CA ALA A 141 12.28 3.03 4.92
C ALA A 141 12.61 2.99 3.42
N PRO A 142 11.79 2.31 2.59
CA PRO A 142 11.91 2.45 1.15
C PRO A 142 11.66 3.92 0.76
N PRO A 143 12.38 4.47 -0.23
CA PRO A 143 12.16 5.83 -0.70
C PRO A 143 10.84 5.90 -1.48
N MET A 144 9.74 6.08 -0.75
CA MET A 144 8.39 6.19 -1.30
C MET A 144 7.90 7.62 -1.19
N ASP A 145 7.32 8.11 -2.28
CA ASP A 145 6.60 9.37 -2.27
C ASP A 145 5.21 9.16 -1.64
N VAL A 146 4.88 9.99 -0.65
CA VAL A 146 3.58 9.95 0.03
C VAL A 146 2.45 10.32 -0.93
N ASP A 147 2.70 11.25 -1.85
CA ASP A 147 1.70 11.64 -2.84
C ASP A 147 1.37 10.47 -3.78
N CYS A 148 2.38 9.65 -4.12
CA CYS A 148 2.18 8.42 -4.86
C CYS A 148 1.39 7.38 -4.05
N LEU A 149 1.69 7.21 -2.76
CA LEU A 149 0.99 6.24 -1.91
C LEU A 149 -0.51 6.58 -1.74
N LEU A 150 -0.83 7.88 -1.72
CA LEU A 150 -2.20 8.38 -1.56
C LEU A 150 -2.92 8.64 -2.89
N ASP A 151 -2.33 8.28 -4.03
CA ASP A 151 -2.98 8.50 -5.32
C ASP A 151 -4.33 7.77 -5.42
N GLY A 152 -5.38 8.50 -5.77
CA GLY A 152 -6.75 7.97 -5.81
C GLY A 152 -7.37 7.59 -4.46
N VAL A 153 -6.68 7.78 -3.34
CA VAL A 153 -7.22 7.54 -1.98
C VAL A 153 -8.12 8.70 -1.57
N THR A 154 -9.30 8.37 -1.07
CA THR A 154 -10.32 9.35 -0.65
C THR A 154 -10.55 9.34 0.85
N ASP A 155 -11.32 10.32 1.34
CA ASP A 155 -11.79 10.32 2.72
C ASP A 155 -12.70 9.13 3.03
N GLU A 156 -13.48 8.65 2.06
CA GLU A 156 -14.33 7.46 2.22
C GLU A 156 -13.55 6.19 2.50
N ASP A 157 -12.34 6.07 1.94
CA ASP A 157 -11.44 4.94 2.17
C ASP A 157 -10.79 4.99 3.56
N LEU A 158 -10.45 6.20 4.04
CA LEU A 158 -9.65 6.39 5.25
C LEU A 158 -10.48 6.58 6.53
N VAL A 159 -11.71 7.10 6.42
CA VAL A 159 -12.59 7.32 7.59
C VAL A 159 -12.79 6.05 8.41
N PRO A 160 -13.15 4.88 7.82
CA PRO A 160 -13.31 3.64 8.59
C PRO A 160 -12.03 3.22 9.32
N VAL A 161 -10.88 3.38 8.68
CA VAL A 161 -9.56 3.09 9.27
C VAL A 161 -9.30 4.02 10.45
N MET A 162 -9.48 5.33 10.29
CA MET A 162 -9.24 6.30 11.35
C MET A 162 -10.20 6.13 12.53
N GLU A 163 -11.47 5.82 12.29
CA GLU A 163 -12.44 5.54 13.35
C GLU A 163 -12.05 4.32 14.17
N ALA A 164 -11.67 3.22 13.52
CA ALA A 164 -11.21 2.01 14.19
C ALA A 164 -9.96 2.29 15.06
N ARG A 165 -9.02 3.09 14.55
CA ARG A 165 -7.78 3.44 15.27
C ARG A 165 -8.00 4.39 16.43
N PHE A 166 -8.88 5.37 16.28
CA PHE A 166 -9.27 6.20 17.42
C PHE A 166 -10.06 5.39 18.46
N ALA A 167 -10.86 4.42 18.03
CA ALA A 167 -11.60 3.54 18.93
C ALA A 167 -10.70 2.58 19.73
N SER A 168 -9.60 2.10 19.13
CA SER A 168 -8.63 1.25 19.83
C SER A 168 -7.72 2.02 20.80
N GLY A 169 -7.73 3.36 20.74
CA GLY A 169 -6.80 4.21 21.49
C GLY A 169 -5.34 4.08 21.03
N SER A 170 -5.11 3.46 19.86
CA SER A 170 -3.80 3.29 19.25
C SER A 170 -3.85 3.65 17.77
N LEU A 171 -3.00 4.60 17.37
CA LEU A 171 -2.79 4.93 15.96
C LEU A 171 -1.89 3.92 15.23
N GLY A 172 -1.34 2.93 15.93
CA GLY A 172 -0.53 1.88 15.32
C GLY A 172 -1.39 1.06 14.37
N LEU A 173 -0.91 0.85 13.14
CA LEU A 173 -1.64 0.11 12.11
C LEU A 173 -1.45 -1.43 12.22
N ASP A 174 -0.70 -1.91 13.21
CA ASP A 174 -0.16 -3.27 13.34
C ASP A 174 -1.18 -4.34 13.80
N ASP A 175 -2.44 -3.97 13.71
CA ASP A 175 -3.58 -4.84 13.99
C ASP A 175 -4.12 -5.43 12.68
N PRO A 176 -4.30 -6.77 12.58
CA PRO A 176 -4.94 -7.41 11.43
C PRO A 176 -6.26 -6.74 11.00
N GLU A 177 -6.99 -6.11 11.92
CA GLU A 177 -8.23 -5.41 11.59
C GLU A 177 -8.01 -4.20 10.64
N ALA A 178 -6.90 -3.45 10.70
CA ALA A 178 -6.67 -2.43 9.67
C ALA A 178 -5.97 -2.94 8.42
N ASP A 179 -5.28 -4.07 8.47
CA ASP A 179 -4.83 -4.71 7.22
C ASP A 179 -6.05 -5.04 6.35
N ASP A 180 -7.12 -5.55 6.97
CA ASP A 180 -8.37 -5.86 6.28
C ASP A 180 -9.08 -4.57 5.81
N LEU A 181 -9.11 -3.50 6.61
CA LEU A 181 -9.71 -2.23 6.21
C LEU A 181 -8.92 -1.52 5.09
N LEU A 182 -7.59 -1.70 5.04
CA LEU A 182 -6.72 -1.12 4.01
C LEU A 182 -6.68 -1.98 2.74
N ALA A 183 -7.03 -3.26 2.82
CA ALA A 183 -7.00 -4.17 1.68
C ALA A 183 -7.91 -3.74 0.52
N ASP A 184 -9.04 -3.12 0.85
CA ASP A 184 -10.00 -2.60 -0.12
C ASP A 184 -9.67 -1.17 -0.60
N THR A 185 -8.57 -0.58 -0.10
CA THR A 185 -8.13 0.77 -0.48
C THR A 185 -7.07 0.73 -1.58
N PRO A 186 -6.91 1.82 -2.37
CA PRO A 186 -5.82 1.93 -3.33
C PRO A 186 -4.42 1.87 -2.71
N MET A 187 -4.27 2.08 -1.39
CA MET A 187 -2.97 2.24 -0.73
C MET A 187 -2.05 1.04 -0.91
N MET A 188 -2.56 -0.19 -0.82
CA MET A 188 -1.73 -1.39 -1.01
C MET A 188 -1.23 -1.53 -2.46
N ALA A 189 -2.09 -1.23 -3.42
CA ALA A 189 -1.72 -1.23 -4.84
C ALA A 189 -0.70 -0.12 -5.12
N ASN A 190 -0.92 1.07 -4.57
CA ASN A 190 -0.01 2.20 -4.70
C ASN A 190 1.35 1.91 -4.09
N ALA A 191 1.43 1.28 -2.91
CA ALA A 191 2.71 0.90 -2.31
C ALA A 191 3.59 0.07 -3.26
N MET A 192 2.99 -0.86 -3.99
CA MET A 192 3.69 -1.66 -5.00
C MET A 192 4.10 -0.82 -6.23
N ARG A 193 3.23 0.08 -6.70
CA ARG A 193 3.54 1.00 -7.81
C ARG A 193 4.66 1.96 -7.45
N CYS A 194 4.55 2.67 -6.33
CA CYS A 194 5.55 3.62 -5.85
C CYS A 194 6.90 2.94 -5.59
N MET A 195 6.90 1.70 -5.07
CA MET A 195 8.14 0.94 -4.92
C MET A 195 8.75 0.57 -6.27
N THR A 196 7.93 0.28 -7.27
CA THR A 196 8.39 -0.01 -8.64
C THR A 196 8.98 1.24 -9.30
N ASP A 197 8.32 2.39 -9.15
CA ASP A 197 8.83 3.68 -9.61
C ASP A 197 10.18 4.01 -8.97
N ALA A 198 10.27 3.84 -7.65
CA ALA A 198 11.51 4.04 -6.89
C ALA A 198 12.62 3.06 -7.33
N MET A 199 12.29 1.79 -7.59
CA MET A 199 13.26 0.80 -8.08
C MET A 199 13.76 1.14 -9.48
N LEU A 200 12.87 1.59 -10.37
CA LEU A 200 13.23 1.97 -11.73
C LEU A 200 13.93 3.33 -11.80
N GLY A 201 13.95 4.08 -10.69
CA GLY A 201 14.59 5.40 -10.62
C GLY A 201 13.92 6.39 -11.55
N VAL A 202 12.60 6.26 -11.77
CA VAL A 202 11.83 7.20 -12.56
C VAL A 202 11.74 8.50 -11.79
N ASP A 203 12.50 9.50 -12.21
CA ASP A 203 12.37 10.86 -11.71
C ASP A 203 11.37 11.66 -12.58
N VAL A 204 11.04 12.88 -12.13
CA VAL A 204 10.11 13.79 -12.83
C VAL A 204 10.61 14.21 -14.21
N ASP A 205 11.90 14.03 -14.51
CA ASP A 205 12.53 14.37 -15.79
C ASP A 205 12.68 13.13 -16.71
N ALA A 206 12.28 11.95 -16.25
CA ALA A 206 12.37 10.71 -17.00
C ALA A 206 11.51 10.78 -18.28
N PRO A 207 11.95 10.15 -19.38
CA PRO A 207 11.12 10.01 -20.57
C PRO A 207 9.76 9.41 -20.24
N ALA A 208 8.68 9.88 -20.87
CA ALA A 208 7.31 9.42 -20.59
C ALA A 208 7.15 7.89 -20.71
N VAL A 209 7.92 7.25 -21.60
CA VAL A 209 7.94 5.79 -21.73
C VAL A 209 8.52 5.08 -20.50
N CYS A 210 9.41 5.71 -19.74
CA CYS A 210 9.95 5.13 -18.51
C CYS A 210 8.93 5.18 -17.38
N ALA A 211 8.22 6.29 -17.24
CA ALA A 211 7.09 6.40 -16.30
C ALA A 211 5.98 5.41 -16.66
N GLY A 212 5.59 5.33 -17.93
CA GLY A 212 4.58 4.35 -18.38
C GLY A 212 5.02 2.89 -18.19
N LEU A 213 6.32 2.58 -18.36
CA LEU A 213 6.83 1.24 -18.10
C LEU A 213 6.75 0.90 -16.61
N ALA A 214 7.11 1.85 -15.74
CA ALA A 214 7.08 1.67 -14.30
C ALA A 214 5.65 1.48 -13.78
N GLU A 215 4.69 2.26 -14.27
CA GLU A 215 3.26 2.11 -14.00
C GLU A 215 2.79 0.68 -14.33
N ARG A 216 3.10 0.18 -15.52
CA ARG A 216 2.65 -1.15 -15.97
C ARG A 216 3.35 -2.30 -15.26
N LEU A 217 4.63 -2.14 -14.92
CA LEU A 217 5.33 -3.11 -14.07
C LEU A 217 4.73 -3.10 -12.65
N GLY A 218 4.36 -1.94 -12.13
CA GLY A 218 3.65 -1.80 -10.86
C GLY A 218 2.29 -2.51 -10.88
N ASP A 219 1.46 -2.27 -11.90
CA ASP A 219 0.17 -2.95 -12.09
C ASP A 219 0.32 -4.47 -12.22
N MET A 220 1.37 -4.92 -12.90
CA MET A 220 1.71 -6.33 -12.97
C MET A 220 2.04 -6.90 -11.60
N MET A 221 2.88 -6.23 -10.82
CA MET A 221 3.21 -6.66 -9.46
C MET A 221 2.00 -6.67 -8.54
N VAL A 222 1.08 -5.71 -8.67
CA VAL A 222 -0.20 -5.69 -7.93
C VAL A 222 -1.06 -6.89 -8.30
N THR A 223 -1.19 -7.18 -9.60
CA THR A 223 -1.97 -8.32 -10.08
C THR A 223 -1.37 -9.65 -9.60
N LEU A 224 -0.05 -9.80 -9.72
CA LEU A 224 0.67 -10.97 -9.24
C LEU A 224 0.54 -11.16 -7.74
N LEU A 225 0.61 -10.07 -6.97
CA LEU A 225 0.38 -10.10 -5.54
C LEU A 225 -1.03 -10.64 -5.29
N ALA A 226 -2.08 -10.07 -5.91
CA ALA A 226 -3.46 -10.47 -5.71
C ALA A 226 -3.71 -11.98 -5.92
N MET A 227 -2.94 -12.61 -6.80
CA MET A 227 -3.04 -14.03 -7.15
C MET A 227 -2.37 -14.99 -6.16
N GLU A 228 -1.55 -14.53 -5.21
CA GLU A 228 -0.94 -15.44 -4.24
C GLU A 228 -2.02 -16.09 -3.35
N SER A 229 -2.09 -17.42 -3.31
CA SER A 229 -3.11 -18.12 -2.53
C SER A 229 -2.94 -17.96 -1.02
N GLU A 230 -4.06 -18.09 -0.29
CA GLU A 230 -4.06 -18.13 1.17
C GLU A 230 -3.12 -19.26 1.68
N PRO A 231 -2.44 -19.05 2.82
CA PRO A 231 -1.53 -20.05 3.36
C PRO A 231 -2.25 -21.37 3.66
N GLY A 232 -1.96 -22.40 2.85
CA GLY A 232 -2.56 -23.73 2.95
C GLY A 232 -3.50 -24.10 1.81
N GLU A 233 -3.72 -23.19 0.85
CA GLU A 233 -4.44 -23.45 -0.40
C GLU A 233 -3.46 -23.73 -1.54
N ASP A 234 -3.79 -24.71 -2.39
CA ASP A 234 -2.98 -25.00 -3.58
C ASP A 234 -3.14 -23.84 -4.58
N PRO A 235 -2.05 -23.34 -5.19
CA PRO A 235 -2.11 -22.26 -6.17
C PRO A 235 -3.02 -22.62 -7.35
N ASP A 236 -3.88 -21.68 -7.76
CA ASP A 236 -4.73 -21.90 -8.93
C ASP A 236 -3.82 -21.98 -10.16
N PRO A 237 -3.81 -23.08 -10.92
CA PRO A 237 -3.02 -23.18 -12.14
C PRO A 237 -3.35 -22.06 -13.15
N PHE A 238 -4.57 -21.51 -13.11
CA PHE A 238 -4.97 -20.38 -13.94
C PHE A 238 -4.34 -19.04 -13.52
N ASP A 239 -3.72 -18.94 -12.35
CA ASP A 239 -2.94 -17.78 -11.98
C ASP A 239 -1.79 -17.56 -12.98
N LEU A 240 -1.13 -18.63 -13.43
CA LEU A 240 -0.09 -18.52 -14.46
C LEU A 240 -0.60 -17.91 -15.77
N VAL A 241 -1.88 -18.14 -16.12
CA VAL A 241 -2.51 -17.51 -17.30
C VAL A 241 -2.65 -16.00 -17.12
N ALA A 242 -2.99 -15.55 -15.90
CA ALA A 242 -3.05 -14.12 -15.62
C ALA A 242 -1.68 -13.43 -15.75
N VAL A 243 -0.57 -14.10 -15.43
CA VAL A 243 0.78 -13.58 -15.68
C VAL A 243 1.02 -13.31 -17.17
N PHE A 244 0.68 -14.28 -18.03
CA PHE A 244 0.82 -14.12 -19.48
C PHE A 244 -0.09 -13.01 -20.04
N ARG A 245 -1.31 -12.88 -19.51
CA ARG A 245 -2.24 -11.81 -19.89
C ARG A 245 -1.67 -10.43 -19.56
N VAL A 246 -1.22 -10.23 -18.33
CA VAL A 246 -0.66 -8.92 -17.94
C VAL A 246 0.62 -8.62 -18.71
N THR A 247 1.45 -9.64 -18.98
CA THR A 247 2.63 -9.47 -19.82
C THR A 247 2.27 -9.09 -21.26
N ASP A 248 1.22 -9.68 -21.87
CA ASP A 248 0.70 -9.26 -23.18
C ASP A 248 0.27 -7.79 -23.17
N GLU A 249 -0.42 -7.34 -22.12
CA GLU A 249 -0.86 -5.94 -21.97
C GLU A 249 0.35 -4.97 -21.93
N VAL A 250 1.44 -5.34 -21.25
CA VAL A 250 2.68 -4.54 -21.22
C VAL A 250 3.33 -4.47 -22.61
N PHE A 251 3.48 -5.59 -23.31
CA PHE A 251 4.11 -5.59 -24.64
C PHE A 251 3.24 -4.98 -25.73
N ALA A 252 1.91 -5.06 -25.60
CA ALA A 252 0.98 -4.35 -26.47
C ALA A 252 1.18 -2.83 -26.37
N TRP A 253 1.27 -2.31 -25.15
CA TRP A 253 1.59 -0.91 -24.92
C TRP A 253 3.01 -0.54 -25.41
N LEU A 254 4.00 -1.38 -25.11
CA LEU A 254 5.39 -1.14 -25.53
C LEU A 254 5.51 -1.01 -27.05
N ALA A 255 4.72 -1.79 -27.82
CA ALA A 255 4.71 -1.71 -29.28
C ALA A 255 4.26 -0.35 -29.83
N ASP A 256 3.45 0.40 -29.10
CA ASP A 256 3.01 1.74 -29.48
C ASP A 256 4.05 2.82 -29.10
N GLU A 257 4.77 2.61 -28.00
CA GLU A 257 5.71 3.59 -27.43
C GLU A 257 7.15 3.48 -27.96
N VAL A 258 7.57 2.31 -28.45
CA VAL A 258 8.91 2.13 -29.00
C VAL A 258 9.11 2.88 -30.33
N PRO A 259 10.38 3.22 -30.69
CA PRO A 259 10.72 3.72 -32.01
C PRO A 259 10.21 2.83 -33.14
N ALA A 260 9.98 3.43 -34.31
CA ALA A 260 9.38 2.74 -35.46
C ALA A 260 10.14 1.46 -35.87
N GLU A 261 11.44 1.46 -35.68
CA GLU A 261 12.36 0.37 -35.99
C GLU A 261 12.19 -0.84 -35.08
N LEU A 262 11.66 -0.64 -33.86
CA LEU A 262 11.47 -1.68 -32.84
C LEU A 262 10.02 -2.15 -32.70
N ARG A 263 9.06 -1.51 -33.39
CA ARG A 263 7.64 -1.92 -33.30
C ARG A 263 7.39 -3.35 -33.74
N ALA A 264 8.07 -3.79 -34.79
CA ALA A 264 7.98 -5.17 -35.27
C ALA A 264 8.55 -6.15 -34.24
N ASP A 265 9.63 -5.77 -33.55
CA ASP A 265 10.23 -6.58 -32.49
C ASP A 265 9.28 -6.70 -31.29
N ALA A 266 8.68 -5.58 -30.86
CA ALA A 266 7.71 -5.57 -29.76
C ALA A 266 6.46 -6.41 -30.10
N ALA A 267 5.93 -6.29 -31.31
CA ALA A 267 4.81 -7.09 -31.78
C ALA A 267 5.15 -8.59 -31.85
N LEU A 268 6.36 -8.95 -32.30
CA LEU A 268 6.81 -10.34 -32.36
C LEU A 268 6.89 -10.97 -30.96
N VAL A 269 7.53 -10.27 -30.00
CA VAL A 269 7.62 -10.75 -28.61
C VAL A 269 6.23 -10.87 -28.00
N ARG A 270 5.38 -9.86 -28.21
CA ARG A 270 3.98 -9.88 -27.76
C ARG A 270 3.22 -11.09 -28.29
N ASP A 271 3.18 -11.27 -29.61
CA ASP A 271 2.40 -12.33 -30.26
C ASP A 271 2.87 -13.71 -29.81
N THR A 272 4.18 -13.87 -29.59
CA THR A 272 4.76 -15.09 -29.05
C THR A 272 4.31 -15.33 -27.61
N THR A 273 4.42 -14.34 -26.72
CA THR A 273 3.98 -14.42 -25.33
C THR A 273 2.47 -14.72 -25.22
N ARG A 274 1.65 -14.04 -26.01
CA ARG A 274 0.20 -14.28 -26.11
C ARG A 274 -0.09 -15.71 -26.55
N ARG A 275 0.64 -16.21 -27.55
CA ARG A 275 0.47 -17.59 -28.04
C ARG A 275 0.83 -18.63 -26.97
N ILE A 276 1.90 -18.42 -26.21
CA ILE A 276 2.25 -19.28 -25.07
C ILE A 276 1.12 -19.27 -24.03
N GLY A 277 0.60 -18.11 -23.66
CA GLY A 277 -0.51 -17.99 -22.71
C GLY A 277 -1.79 -18.71 -23.17
N GLU A 278 -2.13 -18.61 -24.46
CA GLU A 278 -3.26 -19.35 -25.06
C GLU A 278 -3.07 -20.87 -24.97
N LEU A 279 -1.88 -21.37 -25.31
CA LEU A 279 -1.56 -22.79 -25.22
C LEU A 279 -1.55 -23.30 -23.78
N MET A 280 -1.01 -22.54 -22.83
CA MET A 280 -1.06 -22.89 -21.40
C MET A 280 -2.49 -22.96 -20.89
N THR A 281 -3.36 -22.04 -21.33
CA THR A 281 -4.79 -22.07 -20.98
C THR A 281 -5.47 -23.33 -21.53
N GLU A 282 -5.17 -23.72 -22.78
CA GLU A 282 -5.63 -24.97 -23.39
C GLU A 282 -5.15 -26.17 -22.55
N ALA A 283 -3.88 -26.20 -22.16
CA ALA A 283 -3.28 -27.25 -21.33
C ALA A 283 -4.01 -27.43 -19.99
N PHE A 284 -4.27 -26.33 -19.29
CA PHE A 284 -4.94 -26.40 -17.99
C PHE A 284 -6.37 -26.91 -18.11
N ARG A 285 -7.11 -26.51 -19.15
CA ARG A 285 -8.46 -27.05 -19.40
C ARG A 285 -8.45 -28.53 -19.75
N GLU A 286 -7.49 -28.97 -20.55
CA GLU A 286 -7.34 -30.40 -20.90
C GLU A 286 -6.95 -31.24 -19.69
N ALA A 287 -6.02 -30.73 -18.86
CA ALA A 287 -5.64 -31.37 -17.61
C ALA A 287 -6.81 -31.43 -16.63
N GLU A 288 -7.61 -30.37 -16.47
CA GLU A 288 -8.79 -30.40 -15.60
C GLU A 288 -9.83 -31.45 -16.06
N ALA A 289 -9.97 -31.64 -17.38
CA ALA A 289 -10.85 -32.66 -17.94
C ALA A 289 -10.33 -34.09 -17.78
N ALA A 290 -9.00 -34.27 -17.74
CA ALA A 290 -8.33 -35.56 -17.58
C ALA A 290 -8.38 -36.02 -16.12
N GLY A 291 -9.51 -36.55 -15.63
CA GLY A 291 -9.74 -36.76 -14.19
C GLY A 291 -8.57 -37.36 -13.37
N ALA A 292 -7.94 -38.45 -13.83
CA ALA A 292 -6.83 -39.10 -13.11
C ALA A 292 -5.52 -38.30 -13.20
N GLU A 293 -4.78 -38.21 -12.10
CA GLU A 293 -3.54 -37.41 -11.99
C GLU A 293 -2.48 -37.75 -13.07
N GLU A 294 -2.34 -39.03 -13.41
CA GLU A 294 -1.44 -39.50 -14.47
C GLU A 294 -1.86 -38.98 -15.86
N ASP A 295 -3.17 -38.96 -16.14
CA ASP A 295 -3.72 -38.44 -17.39
C ASP A 295 -3.56 -36.90 -17.47
N ARG A 296 -3.69 -36.20 -16.33
CA ARG A 296 -3.42 -34.74 -16.24
C ARG A 296 -1.98 -34.41 -16.58
N MET A 297 -1.04 -35.17 -16.02
CA MET A 297 0.38 -34.99 -16.27
C MET A 297 0.72 -35.26 -17.74
N ILE A 298 0.13 -36.30 -18.34
CA ILE A 298 0.33 -36.60 -19.77
C ILE A 298 -0.24 -35.49 -20.66
N ALA A 299 -1.44 -34.97 -20.34
CA ALA A 299 -2.03 -33.85 -21.06
C ALA A 299 -1.15 -32.59 -20.99
N PHE A 300 -0.68 -32.24 -19.79
CA PHE A 300 0.22 -31.12 -19.57
C PHE A 300 1.54 -31.27 -20.35
N LEU A 301 2.20 -32.43 -20.28
CA LEU A 301 3.43 -32.71 -21.02
C LEU A 301 3.22 -32.64 -22.54
N GLY A 302 2.06 -33.09 -23.02
CA GLY A 302 1.69 -32.98 -24.44
C GLY A 302 1.60 -31.53 -24.92
N VAL A 303 1.02 -30.64 -24.10
CA VAL A 303 0.96 -29.22 -24.45
C VAL A 303 2.32 -28.54 -24.31
N MET A 304 3.14 -28.88 -23.31
CA MET A 304 4.51 -28.37 -23.23
C MET A 304 5.35 -28.75 -24.45
N ALA A 305 5.24 -29.99 -24.94
CA ALA A 305 5.90 -30.42 -26.17
C ALA A 305 5.40 -29.66 -27.42
N ARG A 306 4.11 -29.29 -27.44
CA ARG A 306 3.53 -28.45 -28.50
C ARG A 306 4.03 -27.01 -28.43
N ILE A 307 4.10 -26.43 -27.23
CA ILE A 307 4.68 -25.10 -27.00
C ILE A 307 6.13 -25.11 -27.48
N GLU A 308 6.94 -26.09 -27.08
CA GLU A 308 8.33 -26.22 -27.52
C GLU A 308 8.44 -26.33 -29.05
N ALA A 309 7.60 -27.16 -29.68
CA ALA A 309 7.59 -27.30 -31.14
C ALA A 309 7.21 -25.98 -31.84
N GLU A 310 6.15 -25.29 -31.40
CA GLU A 310 5.70 -24.01 -31.96
C GLU A 310 6.74 -22.89 -31.74
N LEU A 311 7.42 -22.86 -30.57
CA LEU A 311 8.45 -21.86 -30.27
C LEU A 311 9.76 -22.13 -31.02
N SER A 312 10.14 -23.40 -31.23
CA SER A 312 11.41 -23.77 -31.85
C SER A 312 11.59 -23.22 -33.27
N GLU A 313 10.49 -22.94 -33.98
CA GLU A 313 10.53 -22.40 -35.34
C GLU A 313 11.02 -20.94 -35.36
N ASN A 314 10.73 -20.16 -34.32
CA ASN A 314 10.99 -18.71 -34.27
C ASN A 314 11.86 -18.26 -33.08
N VAL A 315 12.31 -19.19 -32.23
CA VAL A 315 13.02 -18.88 -30.97
C VAL A 315 14.20 -17.93 -31.16
N ALA A 316 15.02 -18.13 -32.18
CA ALA A 316 16.17 -17.28 -32.44
C ALA A 316 15.78 -15.85 -32.88
N GLU A 317 14.65 -15.69 -33.57
CA GLU A 317 14.15 -14.39 -33.98
C GLU A 317 13.52 -13.64 -32.80
N VAL A 318 12.74 -14.34 -31.98
CA VAL A 318 12.14 -13.82 -30.74
C VAL A 318 13.23 -13.42 -29.74
N ASP A 319 14.26 -14.24 -29.55
CA ASP A 319 15.39 -13.93 -28.67
C ASP A 319 16.14 -12.67 -29.16
N ALA A 320 16.37 -12.56 -30.46
CA ALA A 320 17.05 -11.40 -31.04
C ALA A 320 16.19 -10.12 -30.93
N ALA A 321 14.87 -10.23 -31.11
CA ALA A 321 13.92 -9.13 -30.92
C ALA A 321 13.85 -8.70 -29.45
N SER A 322 13.73 -9.65 -28.53
CA SER A 322 13.75 -9.44 -27.08
C SER A 322 15.05 -8.76 -26.63
N ALA A 323 16.21 -9.20 -27.13
CA ALA A 323 17.50 -8.57 -26.84
C ALA A 323 17.57 -7.11 -27.31
N ARG A 324 17.09 -6.81 -28.53
CA ARG A 324 17.06 -5.43 -29.05
C ARG A 324 16.13 -4.52 -28.24
N LEU A 325 14.95 -5.02 -27.87
CA LEU A 325 14.02 -4.30 -27.01
C LEU A 325 14.64 -4.05 -25.63
N ARG A 326 15.24 -5.08 -25.02
CA ARG A 326 15.94 -4.97 -23.73
C ARG A 326 17.04 -3.91 -23.79
N ASP A 327 17.90 -3.96 -24.80
CA ASP A 327 18.99 -2.99 -24.97
C ASP A 327 18.44 -1.56 -25.08
N TRP A 328 17.37 -1.37 -25.85
CA TRP A 328 16.72 -0.07 -25.99
C TRP A 328 16.11 0.41 -24.67
N THR A 329 15.33 -0.44 -23.98
CA THR A 329 14.68 -0.08 -22.72
C THR A 329 15.72 0.23 -21.64
N VAL A 330 16.78 -0.57 -21.53
CA VAL A 330 17.89 -0.32 -20.60
C VAL A 330 18.61 0.99 -20.93
N SER A 331 18.85 1.28 -22.21
CA SER A 331 19.48 2.54 -22.62
C SER A 331 18.61 3.77 -22.36
N THR A 332 17.28 3.61 -22.36
CA THR A 332 16.30 4.71 -22.24
C THR A 332 15.89 4.94 -20.78
N CYS A 333 15.68 3.87 -20.03
CA CYS A 333 15.08 3.86 -18.69
C CYS A 333 15.98 3.26 -17.61
N GLY A 334 17.21 2.84 -17.94
CA GLY A 334 18.17 2.29 -17.00
C GLY A 334 18.09 0.77 -16.82
N GLU A 335 19.10 0.20 -16.17
CA GLU A 335 19.30 -1.26 -16.04
C GLU A 335 18.11 -2.00 -15.43
N GLN A 336 17.43 -1.38 -14.47
CA GLN A 336 16.32 -1.99 -13.72
C GLN A 336 15.12 -2.32 -14.62
N SER A 337 15.00 -1.66 -15.78
CA SER A 337 13.99 -1.98 -16.78
C SER A 337 14.17 -3.36 -17.44
N SER A 338 15.32 -4.02 -17.24
CA SER A 338 15.53 -5.39 -17.74
C SER A 338 14.62 -6.42 -17.07
N MET A 339 14.06 -6.11 -15.89
CA MET A 339 13.18 -7.02 -15.15
C MET A 339 12.02 -7.57 -15.99
N LEU A 340 11.44 -6.76 -16.87
CA LEU A 340 10.38 -7.19 -17.79
C LEU A 340 10.82 -8.40 -18.65
N PHE A 341 12.05 -8.32 -19.17
CA PHE A 341 12.62 -9.34 -20.05
C PHE A 341 13.14 -10.55 -19.26
N ASP A 342 13.65 -10.32 -18.04
CA ASP A 342 14.10 -11.40 -17.16
C ASP A 342 12.91 -12.25 -16.66
N LEU A 343 11.71 -11.66 -16.47
CA LEU A 343 10.48 -12.39 -16.15
C LEU A 343 10.09 -13.37 -17.27
N LEU A 344 10.17 -12.91 -18.53
CA LEU A 344 9.91 -13.75 -19.71
C LEU A 344 10.95 -14.86 -19.88
N ALA A 345 12.23 -14.53 -19.70
CA ALA A 345 13.30 -15.51 -19.78
C ALA A 345 13.17 -16.59 -18.69
N GLY A 346 12.74 -16.21 -17.47
CA GLY A 346 12.47 -17.13 -16.38
C GLY A 346 11.24 -18.04 -16.62
N ALA A 347 10.23 -17.56 -17.34
CA ALA A 347 9.07 -18.37 -17.74
C ALA A 347 9.40 -19.36 -18.88
N GLY A 348 10.36 -19.03 -19.74
CA GLY A 348 10.85 -19.90 -20.82
C GLY A 348 12.00 -20.83 -20.43
N ALA A 349 12.77 -20.49 -19.39
CA ALA A 349 13.93 -21.27 -18.92
C ALA A 349 13.52 -22.32 -17.88
N SER A 350 12.71 -23.29 -18.32
CA SER A 350 12.72 -24.63 -17.75
C SER A 350 13.20 -25.61 -18.83
N ALA A 351 14.52 -25.56 -19.07
CA ALA A 351 15.29 -26.60 -19.73
C ALA A 351 16.23 -27.27 -18.72
#